data_AF-A0A940VZD4-F1
#
_entry.id   AF-A0A940VZD4-F1
#
_cell.length_a   1.000
_cell.length_b   1.000
_cell.length_c   1.000
_cell.angle_alpha   90.00
_cell.angle_beta   90.00
_cell.angle_gamma   90.00
#
_symmetry.space_group_name_H-M   'P 1'
#
loop_
_entity.id
_entity.type
_entity.pdbx_description
1 polymer ?
#
loop_
_entity_poly.entity_id
_entity_poly.type
_entity_poly.pdbx_seq_one_letter_code
_entity_poly.pdbx_strand_id
1 'polypeptide(L)'
;MASSQPDLQKYERALARYFQTPANERQTREREKILKVLGIENPQEFIGMHIPLWEAKIDELLDPTSTDMLPISISHSYVNWVRGAIRLMPSGARIKILSSKMKVTGLKKAILALLREMTGETPKDFEITDVQLVDKVHKDTLFTVRMGNRKEHPLYLSHFGCLGEYIYSGLPGLVGLPAIPAVYHVTPQGEEVLLKPKEQGINIYHDDSVTAARIAKDGGWWVAGAARQDALGDCIGTALRYGHYVATPEKGVVMIDNIELFHLDETDVRIFEPIYEFLPRKAHPDDGRRREQLHDRMQADYEKAYRDQMEAIREEWPEVERYLIEMRRNISTYSGEVFDQILSRVKARVFPKR
;
A
#
# COMPACT_ATOMS: atom_id res chain seq x y z
N MET A 1 5.44 24.42 3.00
CA MET A 1 4.56 25.31 3.78
C MET A 1 3.29 24.53 4.10
N ALA A 2 3.07 24.22 5.37
CA ALA A 2 1.83 23.57 5.82
C ALA A 2 0.64 24.51 5.58
N SER A 3 -0.50 23.99 5.12
CA SER A 3 -1.67 24.84 4.86
C SER A 3 -2.22 25.36 6.18
N SER A 4 -2.28 26.69 6.36
CA SER A 4 -2.99 27.25 7.50
C SER A 4 -4.48 26.86 7.42
N GLN A 5 -5.12 26.51 8.54
CA GLN A 5 -6.56 26.21 8.58
C GLN A 5 -7.43 27.26 7.86
N PRO A 6 -7.14 28.58 7.94
CA PRO A 6 -7.84 29.60 7.16
C PRO A 6 -7.74 29.44 5.64
N ASP A 7 -6.58 29.03 5.12
CA ASP A 7 -6.38 28.83 3.67
C ASP A 7 -7.16 27.63 3.15
N LEU A 8 -7.25 26.56 3.95
CA LEU A 8 -8.07 25.40 3.62
C LEU A 8 -9.55 25.77 3.57
N GLN A 9 -10.06 26.48 4.58
CA GLN A 9 -11.46 26.92 4.60
C GLN A 9 -11.80 27.85 3.42
N LYS A 10 -10.88 28.73 3.03
CA LYS A 10 -11.05 29.58 1.84
C LYS A 10 -11.17 28.73 0.57
N TYR A 11 -10.32 27.71 0.43
CA TYR A 11 -10.37 26.78 -0.68
C TYR A 11 -11.67 25.96 -0.68
N GLU A 12 -12.09 25.39 0.44
CA GLU A 12 -13.34 24.61 0.55
C GLU A 12 -14.58 25.43 0.17
N ARG A 13 -14.63 26.71 0.56
CA ARG A 13 -15.71 27.62 0.14
C ARG A 13 -15.71 27.87 -1.36
N ALA A 14 -14.53 28.02 -1.98
CA ALA A 14 -14.40 28.17 -3.42
C ALA A 14 -14.79 26.87 -4.16
N LEU A 15 -14.38 25.73 -3.62
CA LEU A 15 -14.68 24.40 -4.12
C LEU A 15 -16.19 24.12 -4.10
N ALA A 16 -16.86 24.43 -2.99
CA ALA A 16 -18.31 24.26 -2.86
C ALA A 16 -19.09 25.07 -3.90
N ARG A 17 -18.65 26.30 -4.22
CA ARG A 17 -19.25 27.11 -5.29
C ARG A 17 -18.97 26.52 -6.67
N TYR A 18 -17.75 26.04 -6.88
CA TYR A 18 -17.34 25.43 -8.15
C TYR A 18 -18.20 24.20 -8.51
N PHE A 19 -18.53 23.36 -7.53
CA PHE A 19 -19.36 22.17 -7.72
C PHE A 19 -20.88 22.46 -7.74
N GLN A 20 -21.33 23.71 -7.59
CA GLN A 20 -22.74 24.07 -7.85
C GLN A 20 -23.06 24.08 -9.35
N THR A 21 -22.06 24.30 -10.21
CA THR A 21 -22.19 24.21 -11.65
C THR A 21 -22.09 22.74 -12.09
N PRO A 22 -23.06 22.21 -12.86
CA PRO A 22 -23.00 20.87 -13.44
C PRO A 22 -21.74 20.66 -14.28
N ALA A 23 -21.19 19.44 -14.30
CA ALA A 23 -19.91 19.15 -14.94
C ALA A 23 -19.83 19.55 -16.44
N ASN A 24 -20.93 19.35 -17.18
CA ASN A 24 -21.06 19.71 -18.60
C ASN A 24 -21.16 21.23 -18.86
N GLU A 25 -21.42 22.02 -17.82
CA GLU A 25 -21.58 23.48 -17.92
C GLU A 25 -20.38 24.27 -17.37
N ARG A 26 -19.45 23.57 -16.71
CA ARG A 26 -18.26 24.19 -16.09
C ARG A 26 -17.33 24.78 -17.15
N GLN A 27 -17.06 26.07 -17.02
CA GLN A 27 -16.22 26.82 -17.96
C GLN A 27 -14.75 26.78 -17.56
N THR A 28 -13.84 26.87 -18.54
CA THR A 28 -12.39 27.00 -18.32
C THR A 28 -12.05 28.13 -17.34
N ARG A 29 -12.76 29.27 -17.40
CA ARG A 29 -12.60 30.39 -16.46
C ARG A 29 -12.88 30.03 -15.00
N GLU A 30 -13.79 29.09 -14.73
CA GLU A 30 -14.09 28.62 -13.39
C GLU A 30 -12.98 27.71 -12.87
N ARG A 31 -12.45 26.82 -13.73
CA ARG A 31 -11.25 26.01 -13.45
C ARG A 31 -10.06 26.89 -13.13
N GLU A 32 -9.78 27.91 -13.95
CA GLU A 32 -8.71 28.86 -13.68
C GLU A 32 -8.83 29.51 -12.29
N LYS A 33 -10.04 29.92 -11.90
CA LYS A 33 -10.27 30.54 -10.59
C LYS A 33 -9.93 29.60 -9.44
N ILE A 34 -10.39 28.35 -9.47
CA ILE A 34 -10.13 27.40 -8.39
C ILE A 34 -8.65 26.99 -8.34
N LEU A 35 -7.99 26.84 -9.50
CA LEU A 35 -6.56 26.57 -9.59
C LEU A 35 -5.70 27.75 -9.06
N LYS A 36 -6.13 29.00 -9.27
CA LYS A 36 -5.50 30.18 -8.62
C LYS A 36 -5.64 30.15 -7.11
N VAL A 37 -6.79 29.73 -6.58
CA VAL A 37 -7.00 29.59 -5.11
C VAL A 37 -6.09 28.50 -4.53
N LEU A 38 -5.80 27.46 -5.31
CA LEU A 38 -4.84 26.42 -4.96
C LEU A 38 -3.38 26.90 -5.01
N GLY A 39 -3.10 28.04 -5.64
CA GLY A 39 -1.76 28.62 -5.76
C GLY A 39 -0.99 28.18 -7.00
N ILE A 40 -1.67 27.65 -8.02
CA ILE A 40 -1.04 27.34 -9.31
C ILE A 40 -0.72 28.65 -10.04
N GLU A 41 0.56 28.87 -10.36
CA GLU A 41 1.07 30.12 -10.93
C GLU A 41 0.52 30.39 -12.34
N ASN A 42 0.51 29.37 -13.21
CA ASN A 42 0.00 29.44 -14.59
C ASN A 42 -1.19 28.47 -14.81
N PRO A 43 -2.40 28.78 -14.32
CA PRO A 43 -3.57 27.91 -14.48
C PRO A 43 -3.93 27.62 -15.93
N GLN A 44 -3.71 28.58 -16.83
CA GLN A 44 -4.02 28.44 -18.26
C GLN A 44 -3.12 27.39 -18.92
N GLU A 45 -1.82 27.44 -18.64
CA GLU A 45 -0.86 26.43 -19.09
C GLU A 45 -1.18 25.07 -18.47
N PHE A 46 -1.53 25.04 -17.18
CA PHE A 46 -1.94 23.82 -16.51
C PHE A 46 -3.17 23.20 -17.16
N ILE A 47 -4.20 23.96 -17.47
CA ILE A 47 -5.41 23.46 -18.16
C ILE A 47 -5.11 23.11 -19.63
N GLY A 48 -4.21 23.85 -20.28
CA GLY A 48 -3.84 23.65 -21.68
C GLY A 48 -2.88 22.49 -21.95
N MET A 49 -2.55 21.67 -20.96
CA MET A 49 -1.70 20.50 -21.16
C MET A 49 -2.30 19.56 -22.21
N HIS A 50 -1.46 19.03 -23.10
CA HIS A 50 -1.84 18.09 -24.17
C HIS A 50 -2.12 16.68 -23.63
N ILE A 51 -3.03 16.58 -22.66
CA ILE A 51 -3.52 15.34 -22.07
C ILE A 51 -5.01 15.22 -22.46
N PRO A 52 -5.44 14.08 -23.04
CA PRO A 52 -6.84 13.90 -23.40
C PRO A 52 -7.77 14.03 -22.20
N LEU A 53 -8.87 14.77 -22.39
CA LEU A 53 -9.91 14.99 -21.37
C LEU A 53 -9.38 15.66 -20.08
N TRP A 54 -8.28 16.40 -20.16
CA TRP A 54 -7.61 16.95 -18.98
C TRP A 54 -8.50 17.85 -18.11
N GLU A 55 -9.36 18.66 -18.72
CA GLU A 55 -10.33 19.47 -17.99
C GLU A 55 -11.26 18.61 -17.12
N ALA A 56 -11.77 17.48 -17.62
CA ALA A 56 -12.58 16.56 -16.83
C ALA A 56 -11.75 15.89 -15.71
N LYS A 57 -10.47 15.61 -15.97
CA LYS A 57 -9.57 15.04 -14.95
C LYS A 57 -9.21 16.02 -13.85
N ILE A 58 -9.14 17.32 -14.15
CA ILE A 58 -9.04 18.37 -13.14
C ILE A 58 -10.30 18.35 -12.26
N ASP A 59 -11.49 18.26 -12.85
CA ASP A 59 -12.74 18.20 -12.08
C ASP A 59 -12.78 16.99 -11.15
N GLU A 60 -12.40 15.80 -11.63
CA GLU A 60 -12.31 14.57 -10.85
C GLU A 60 -11.28 14.70 -9.71
N LEU A 61 -10.10 15.27 -9.98
CA LEU A 61 -9.09 15.53 -8.93
C LEU A 61 -9.63 16.43 -7.83
N LEU A 62 -10.40 17.46 -8.21
CA LEU A 62 -10.98 18.44 -7.28
C LEU A 62 -12.22 17.91 -6.55
N ASP A 63 -12.82 16.80 -7.00
CA ASP A 63 -14.07 16.29 -6.43
C ASP A 63 -13.88 15.88 -4.95
N PRO A 64 -14.58 16.52 -4.01
CA PRO A 64 -14.46 16.18 -2.59
C PRO A 64 -15.07 14.81 -2.25
N THR A 65 -15.87 14.22 -3.14
CA THR A 65 -16.54 12.93 -2.94
C THR A 65 -15.68 11.73 -3.32
N SER A 66 -14.58 11.94 -4.03
CA SER A 66 -13.61 10.91 -4.40
C SER A 66 -12.36 11.01 -3.51
N THR A 67 -11.74 9.86 -3.19
CA THR A 67 -10.44 9.84 -2.50
C THR A 67 -9.25 9.91 -3.44
N ASP A 68 -9.47 9.76 -4.75
CA ASP A 68 -8.40 9.74 -5.74
C ASP A 68 -7.64 11.07 -5.79
N MET A 69 -6.32 10.94 -5.73
CA MET A 69 -5.37 11.98 -6.12
C MET A 69 -4.79 11.72 -7.53
N LEU A 70 -5.21 10.63 -8.18
CA LEU A 70 -4.86 10.26 -9.54
C LEU A 70 -6.18 9.97 -10.30
N PRO A 71 -6.78 10.96 -10.97
CA PRO A 71 -8.13 10.87 -11.56
C PRO A 71 -8.13 10.07 -12.88
N ILE A 72 -7.39 8.97 -12.94
CA ILE A 72 -7.30 8.12 -14.12
C ILE A 72 -6.87 6.72 -13.73
N SER A 73 -7.43 5.70 -14.40
CA SER A 73 -7.03 4.32 -14.19
C SER A 73 -5.52 4.16 -14.36
N ILE A 74 -4.91 3.35 -13.49
CA ILE A 74 -3.49 3.00 -13.55
C ILE A 74 -3.09 2.29 -14.85
N SER A 75 -4.05 1.67 -15.54
CA SER A 75 -3.84 0.99 -16.84
C SER A 75 -3.88 1.95 -18.03
N HIS A 76 -4.27 3.21 -17.83
CA HIS A 76 -4.42 4.15 -18.93
C HIS A 76 -3.07 4.62 -19.45
N SER A 77 -2.91 4.73 -20.77
CA SER A 77 -1.65 5.13 -21.42
C SER A 77 -1.13 6.49 -20.95
N TYR A 78 -2.04 7.38 -20.52
CA TYR A 78 -1.69 8.73 -20.05
C TYR A 78 -1.44 8.88 -18.54
N VAL A 79 -1.49 7.78 -17.78
CA VAL A 79 -1.35 7.81 -16.31
C VAL A 79 -0.08 8.54 -15.85
N ASN A 80 1.04 8.31 -16.54
CA ASN A 80 2.32 8.91 -16.15
C ASN A 80 2.37 10.42 -16.42
N TRP A 81 1.73 10.91 -17.48
CA TRP A 81 1.63 12.36 -17.76
C TRP A 81 0.70 13.06 -16.76
N VAL A 82 -0.48 12.50 -16.49
CA VAL A 82 -1.41 13.03 -15.47
C VAL A 82 -0.72 13.11 -14.11
N ARG A 83 -0.04 12.02 -13.71
CA ARG A 83 0.71 11.98 -12.47
C ARG A 83 1.83 13.02 -12.44
N GLY A 84 2.56 13.17 -13.55
CA GLY A 84 3.58 14.21 -13.72
C GLY A 84 3.01 15.61 -13.50
N ALA A 85 1.88 15.92 -14.12
CA ALA A 85 1.18 17.19 -13.96
C ALA A 85 0.81 17.47 -12.49
N ILE A 86 0.25 16.48 -11.78
CA ILE A 86 -0.14 16.64 -10.37
C ILE A 86 1.09 16.80 -9.46
N ARG A 87 2.20 16.12 -9.77
CA ARG A 87 3.49 16.30 -9.06
C ARG A 87 4.07 17.70 -9.24
N LEU A 88 3.84 18.35 -10.38
CA LEU A 88 4.27 19.72 -10.66
C LEU A 88 3.46 20.78 -9.91
N MET A 89 2.28 20.44 -9.38
CA MET A 89 1.52 21.37 -8.54
C MET A 89 2.33 21.77 -7.29
N PRO A 90 2.07 22.94 -6.68
CA PRO A 90 2.65 23.28 -5.39
C PRO A 90 2.25 22.25 -4.31
N SER A 91 3.16 21.92 -3.40
CA SER A 91 2.85 20.98 -2.28
C SER A 91 1.61 21.43 -1.48
N GLY A 92 1.48 22.74 -1.22
CA GLY A 92 0.30 23.30 -0.56
C GLY A 92 -1.01 23.11 -1.31
N ALA A 93 -0.98 22.98 -2.65
CA ALA A 93 -2.17 22.66 -3.44
C ALA A 93 -2.61 21.22 -3.22
N ARG A 94 -1.67 20.26 -3.29
CA ARG A 94 -1.96 18.83 -3.07
C ARG A 94 -2.48 18.56 -1.65
N ILE A 95 -1.88 19.21 -0.64
CA ILE A 95 -2.35 19.14 0.75
C ILE A 95 -3.80 19.61 0.86
N LYS A 96 -4.14 20.76 0.27
CA LYS A 96 -5.51 21.29 0.28
C LYS A 96 -6.52 20.35 -0.39
N ILE A 97 -6.17 19.81 -1.55
CA ILE A 97 -7.03 18.87 -2.30
C ILE A 97 -7.31 17.61 -1.47
N LEU A 98 -6.26 16.96 -0.96
CA LEU A 98 -6.45 15.75 -0.15
C LEU A 98 -7.21 16.06 1.15
N SER A 99 -6.90 17.18 1.80
CA SER A 99 -7.57 17.61 3.04
C SER A 99 -9.07 17.87 2.83
N SER A 100 -9.48 18.48 1.71
CA SER A 100 -10.89 18.76 1.44
C SER A 100 -11.73 17.50 1.20
N LYS A 101 -11.11 16.40 0.79
CA LYS A 101 -11.78 15.10 0.58
C LYS A 101 -12.12 14.39 1.90
N MET A 102 -11.42 14.71 2.99
CA MET A 102 -11.43 13.94 4.25
C MET A 102 -12.81 13.79 4.90
N LYS A 103 -13.60 14.86 4.91
CA LYS A 103 -14.89 14.88 5.62
C LYS A 103 -15.95 14.10 4.85
N VAL A 104 -16.03 14.30 3.54
CA VAL A 104 -17.10 13.75 2.69
C VAL A 104 -16.89 12.27 2.43
N THR A 105 -15.64 11.84 2.26
CA THR A 105 -15.30 10.43 2.02
C THR A 105 -15.25 9.59 3.29
N GLY A 106 -15.21 10.22 4.48
CA GLY A 106 -15.05 9.53 5.76
C GLY A 106 -13.60 9.16 6.11
N LEU A 107 -12.62 9.47 5.23
CA LEU A 107 -11.19 9.17 5.43
C LEU A 107 -10.64 9.67 6.76
N LYS A 108 -11.12 10.79 7.29
CA LYS A 108 -10.67 11.31 8.59
C LYS A 108 -10.79 10.25 9.69
N LYS A 109 -11.91 9.53 9.74
CA LYS A 109 -12.14 8.50 10.76
C LYS A 109 -11.22 7.29 10.56
N ALA A 110 -11.01 6.88 9.31
CA ALA A 110 -10.15 5.76 8.96
C ALA A 110 -8.67 6.05 9.30
N ILE A 111 -8.19 7.26 9.02
CA ILE A 111 -6.82 7.69 9.39
C ILE A 111 -6.65 7.72 10.91
N LEU A 112 -7.64 8.23 11.67
CA LEU A 112 -7.58 8.23 13.13
C LEU A 112 -7.55 6.79 13.70
N ALA A 113 -8.29 5.85 13.08
CA ALA A 113 -8.25 4.45 13.47
C ALA A 113 -6.85 3.84 13.22
N LEU A 114 -6.26 4.08 12.05
CA LEU A 114 -4.92 3.61 11.73
C LEU A 114 -3.86 4.21 12.68
N LEU A 115 -3.93 5.50 12.94
CA LEU A 115 -3.00 6.16 13.86
C LEU A 115 -3.09 5.59 15.27
N ARG A 116 -4.30 5.24 15.73
CA ARG A 116 -4.49 4.59 17.02
C ARG A 116 -3.83 3.21 17.06
N GLU A 117 -3.97 2.44 16.00
CA GLU A 117 -3.35 1.12 15.90
C GLU A 117 -1.82 1.22 15.86
N MET A 118 -1.28 2.17 15.09
CA MET A 118 0.17 2.38 14.96
C MET A 118 0.84 2.91 16.22
N THR A 119 0.17 3.77 17.00
CA THR A 119 0.81 4.53 18.09
C THR A 119 0.33 4.14 19.47
N GLY A 120 -0.79 3.41 19.58
CA GLY A 120 -1.50 3.18 20.85
C GLY A 120 -2.19 4.43 21.42
N GLU A 121 -1.97 5.61 20.84
CA GLU A 121 -2.61 6.87 21.25
C GLU A 121 -3.98 7.01 20.58
N THR A 122 -4.92 7.75 21.19
CA THR A 122 -6.19 8.09 20.53
C THR A 122 -6.17 9.56 20.13
N PRO A 123 -5.58 9.89 18.96
CA PRO A 123 -5.54 11.27 18.50
C PRO A 123 -6.96 11.79 18.29
N LYS A 124 -7.21 13.05 18.68
CA LYS A 124 -8.48 13.73 18.40
C LYS A 124 -8.50 14.35 17.01
N ASP A 125 -7.33 14.76 16.51
CA ASP A 125 -7.17 15.39 15.22
C ASP A 125 -5.75 15.21 14.68
N PHE A 126 -5.59 15.49 13.38
CA PHE A 126 -4.30 15.49 12.68
C PHE A 126 -4.28 16.55 11.59
N GLU A 127 -3.09 16.89 11.14
CA GLU A 127 -2.88 17.76 9.97
C GLU A 127 -2.11 16.99 8.89
N ILE A 128 -2.47 17.20 7.63
CA ILE A 128 -1.70 16.69 6.48
C ILE A 128 -0.60 17.69 6.17
N THR A 129 0.65 17.26 6.25
CA THR A 129 1.82 18.14 6.05
C THR A 129 2.49 17.96 4.70
N ASP A 130 2.24 16.84 4.02
CA ASP A 130 2.75 16.57 2.67
C ASP A 130 1.89 15.54 1.94
N VAL A 131 1.88 15.60 0.60
CA VAL A 131 1.17 14.67 -0.28
C VAL A 131 1.99 14.44 -1.55
N GLN A 132 2.22 13.17 -1.89
CA GLN A 132 3.02 12.72 -3.02
C GLN A 132 2.31 11.57 -3.74
N LEU A 133 2.29 11.62 -5.06
CA LEU A 133 1.95 10.44 -5.87
C LEU A 133 3.23 9.64 -6.07
N VAL A 134 3.37 8.46 -5.45
CA VAL A 134 4.63 7.69 -5.50
C VAL A 134 4.77 6.87 -6.78
N ASP A 135 6.01 6.52 -7.13
CA ASP A 135 6.27 5.61 -8.26
C ASP A 135 6.44 4.18 -7.80
N LYS A 136 5.31 3.59 -7.39
CA LYS A 136 5.22 2.15 -7.13
C LYS A 136 4.17 1.51 -8.01
N VAL A 137 4.16 0.18 -8.02
CA VAL A 137 3.24 -0.62 -8.85
C VAL A 137 1.78 -0.23 -8.62
N HIS A 138 1.38 -0.08 -7.36
CA HIS A 138 0.00 0.24 -6.97
C HIS A 138 -0.36 1.73 -7.14
N LYS A 139 0.63 2.57 -7.48
CA LYS A 139 0.47 4.02 -7.73
C LYS A 139 -0.22 4.78 -6.59
N ASP A 140 -0.07 4.33 -5.35
CA ASP A 140 -0.69 4.95 -4.17
C ASP A 140 -0.35 6.43 -4.01
N THR A 141 -1.21 7.07 -3.22
CA THR A 141 -0.93 8.38 -2.63
C THR A 141 -0.18 8.20 -1.33
N LEU A 142 1.05 8.68 -1.24
CA LEU A 142 1.78 8.85 0.01
C LEU A 142 1.44 10.21 0.60
N PHE A 143 1.03 10.26 1.85
CA PHE A 143 0.79 11.52 2.56
C PHE A 143 1.33 11.44 3.98
N THR A 144 1.74 12.59 4.51
CA THR A 144 2.29 12.67 5.86
C THR A 144 1.27 13.33 6.77
N VAL A 145 0.97 12.67 7.89
CA VAL A 145 0.11 13.22 8.93
C VAL A 145 0.92 13.60 10.15
N ARG A 146 0.57 14.72 10.76
CA ARG A 146 1.16 15.22 11.99
C ARG A 146 0.12 15.25 13.09
N MET A 147 0.40 14.55 14.17
CA MET A 147 -0.39 14.61 15.41
C MET A 147 0.17 15.71 16.32
N GLY A 148 -0.62 16.17 17.29
CA GLY A 148 -0.31 17.37 18.10
C GLY A 148 1.13 17.47 18.63
N ASN A 149 1.77 16.34 18.98
CA ASN A 149 3.16 16.23 19.45
C ASN A 149 4.25 16.41 18.36
N ARG A 150 3.89 16.91 17.18
CA ARG A 150 4.75 17.15 16.00
C ARG A 150 5.37 15.91 15.35
N LYS A 151 5.11 14.68 15.84
CA LYS A 151 5.60 13.48 15.17
C LYS A 151 4.84 13.29 13.86
N GLU A 152 5.61 13.13 12.79
CA GLU A 152 5.09 12.92 11.45
C GLU A 152 5.04 11.43 11.14
N HIS A 153 3.91 11.01 10.56
CA HIS A 153 3.63 9.63 10.20
C HIS A 153 3.31 9.58 8.71
N PRO A 154 4.21 9.01 7.88
CA PRO A 154 3.95 8.79 6.48
C PRO A 154 2.99 7.60 6.30
N LEU A 155 1.92 7.80 5.55
CA LEU A 155 0.85 6.82 5.30
C LEU A 155 0.61 6.69 3.79
N TYR A 156 0.28 5.48 3.34
CA TYR A 156 -0.25 5.23 2.01
C TYR A 156 -1.78 5.19 2.02
N LEU A 157 -2.37 5.76 0.98
CA LEU A 157 -3.75 5.53 0.55
C LEU A 157 -3.68 4.79 -0.79
N SER A 158 -4.17 3.55 -0.79
CA SER A 158 -4.18 2.65 -1.94
C SER A 158 -5.59 2.32 -2.37
N HIS A 159 -5.75 2.06 -3.66
CA HIS A 159 -6.97 1.57 -4.31
C HIS A 159 -6.78 0.17 -4.88
N PHE A 160 -5.62 -0.44 -4.65
CA PHE A 160 -5.27 -1.73 -5.23
C PHE A 160 -5.34 -2.82 -4.16
N GLY A 161 -6.06 -3.91 -4.45
CA GLY A 161 -6.11 -5.09 -3.59
C GLY A 161 -6.64 -4.83 -2.17
N CYS A 162 -7.43 -3.77 -1.97
CA CYS A 162 -7.74 -3.22 -0.65
C CYS A 162 -8.24 -4.26 0.35
N LEU A 163 -9.26 -5.03 -0.03
CA LEU A 163 -9.87 -6.00 0.88
C LEU A 163 -8.97 -7.21 1.15
N GLY A 164 -8.21 -7.66 0.14
CA GLY A 164 -7.24 -8.75 0.28
C GLY A 164 -6.12 -8.37 1.25
N GLU A 165 -5.49 -7.20 1.06
CA GLU A 165 -4.43 -6.72 1.95
C GLU A 165 -4.92 -6.51 3.39
N TYR A 166 -6.16 -6.05 3.58
CA TYR A 166 -6.76 -5.94 4.90
C TYR A 166 -7.01 -7.30 5.56
N ILE A 167 -7.43 -8.32 4.79
CA ILE A 167 -7.54 -9.69 5.32
C ILE A 167 -6.15 -10.20 5.71
N TYR A 168 -5.14 -9.98 4.89
CA TYR A 168 -3.79 -10.46 5.16
C TYR A 168 -3.15 -9.75 6.35
N SER A 169 -3.34 -8.45 6.53
CA SER A 169 -2.62 -7.64 7.54
C SER A 169 -2.77 -8.14 8.98
N GLY A 170 -3.91 -8.76 9.32
CA GLY A 170 -4.15 -9.35 10.64
C GLY A 170 -3.50 -10.71 10.88
N LEU A 171 -3.04 -11.42 9.84
CA LEU A 171 -2.51 -12.79 9.96
C LEU A 171 -1.07 -12.86 10.51
N PRO A 172 -0.10 -12.06 10.05
CA PRO A 172 1.30 -12.18 10.49
C PRO A 172 1.45 -12.13 12.02
N GLY A 173 0.75 -11.21 12.67
CA GLY A 173 0.83 -11.04 14.12
C GLY A 173 0.37 -12.26 14.93
N LEU A 174 -0.58 -13.05 14.41
CA LEU A 174 -1.09 -14.25 15.06
C LEU A 174 -0.06 -15.38 15.12
N VAL A 175 0.91 -15.38 14.19
CA VAL A 175 1.91 -16.44 14.05
C VAL A 175 3.32 -15.94 14.36
N GLY A 176 3.42 -14.87 15.15
CA GLY A 176 4.68 -14.30 15.63
C GLY A 176 5.51 -13.57 14.57
N LEU A 177 4.90 -13.15 13.46
CA LEU A 177 5.56 -12.40 12.40
C LEU A 177 5.32 -10.89 12.53
N PRO A 178 6.26 -10.05 12.06
CA PRO A 178 6.05 -8.62 11.95
C PRO A 178 4.82 -8.32 11.10
N ALA A 179 3.87 -7.58 11.67
CA ALA A 179 2.64 -7.15 11.01
C ALA A 179 2.66 -5.64 10.73
N ILE A 180 2.11 -5.26 9.59
CA ILE A 180 1.84 -3.87 9.25
C ILE A 180 0.34 -3.64 9.45
N PRO A 181 -0.08 -2.73 10.35
CA PRO A 181 -1.49 -2.43 10.53
C PRO A 181 -2.08 -1.83 9.26
N ALA A 182 -3.31 -2.20 8.95
CA ALA A 182 -4.00 -1.69 7.78
C ALA A 182 -5.48 -1.47 8.08
N VAL A 183 -6.04 -0.39 7.54
CA VAL A 183 -7.46 -0.03 7.67
C VAL A 183 -8.11 -0.05 6.30
N TYR A 184 -9.06 -0.97 6.12
CA TYR A 184 -9.97 -0.98 4.98
C TYR A 184 -11.12 -0.02 5.21
N HIS A 185 -11.41 0.83 4.22
CA HIS A 185 -12.47 1.82 4.28
C HIS A 185 -13.23 1.87 2.95
N VAL A 186 -14.55 2.02 3.04
CA VAL A 186 -15.42 2.21 1.87
C VAL A 186 -16.08 3.57 1.99
N THR A 187 -15.94 4.40 0.97
CA THR A 187 -16.56 5.73 0.95
C THR A 187 -18.08 5.63 0.81
N PRO A 188 -18.84 6.69 1.10
CA PRO A 188 -20.28 6.72 0.83
C PRO A 188 -20.66 6.45 -0.64
N GLN A 189 -19.72 6.66 -1.57
CA GLN A 189 -19.87 6.44 -3.01
C GLN A 189 -19.54 4.99 -3.41
N GLY A 190 -19.09 4.15 -2.47
CA GLY A 190 -18.70 2.76 -2.73
C GLY A 190 -17.25 2.59 -3.19
N GLU A 191 -16.42 3.63 -3.12
CA GLU A 191 -14.99 3.54 -3.43
C GLU A 191 -14.26 2.82 -2.29
N GLU A 192 -13.52 1.76 -2.62
CA GLU A 192 -12.73 0.98 -1.67
C GLU A 192 -11.30 1.54 -1.57
N VAL A 193 -10.84 1.77 -0.35
CA VAL A 193 -9.48 2.21 -0.09
C VAL A 193 -8.84 1.45 1.06
N LEU A 194 -7.52 1.33 0.98
CA LEU A 194 -6.68 0.80 2.05
C LEU A 194 -5.75 1.88 2.55
N LEU A 195 -5.74 2.08 3.87
CA LEU A 195 -4.75 2.90 4.56
C LEU A 195 -3.74 2.00 5.26
N LYS A 196 -2.45 2.25 5.06
CA LYS A 196 -1.35 1.56 5.75
C LYS A 196 -0.20 2.52 6.02
N PRO A 197 0.64 2.31 7.06
CA PRO A 197 1.85 3.11 7.22
C PRO A 197 2.80 2.87 6.06
N LYS A 198 3.61 3.88 5.74
CA LYS A 198 4.78 3.67 4.89
C LYS A 198 5.74 2.74 5.61
N GLU A 199 6.21 1.72 4.89
CA GLU A 199 7.08 0.72 5.47
C GLU A 199 8.43 1.34 5.85
N GLN A 200 8.93 0.97 7.02
CA GLN A 200 10.23 1.40 7.51
C GLN A 200 11.24 0.31 7.22
N GLY A 201 12.27 0.62 6.42
CA GLY A 201 13.32 -0.34 6.12
C GLY A 201 13.83 -0.25 4.69
N ILE A 202 14.51 -1.32 4.29
CA ILE A 202 15.15 -1.48 2.99
C ILE A 202 14.31 -2.46 2.17
N ASN A 203 13.88 -2.06 0.97
CA ASN A 203 13.29 -3.00 0.03
C ASN A 203 14.39 -3.91 -0.52
N ILE A 204 14.33 -5.21 -0.20
CA ILE A 204 15.46 -6.13 -0.43
C ILE A 204 15.79 -6.28 -1.92
N TYR A 205 14.79 -6.15 -2.79
CA TYR A 205 14.95 -6.33 -4.23
C TYR A 205 15.29 -5.03 -4.96
N HIS A 206 14.62 -3.93 -4.60
CA HIS A 206 14.64 -2.68 -5.36
C HIS A 206 15.60 -1.61 -4.82
N ASP A 207 16.08 -1.75 -3.59
CA ASP A 207 16.93 -0.74 -2.99
C ASP A 207 18.39 -0.92 -3.40
N ASP A 208 19.02 0.15 -3.88
CA ASP A 208 20.42 0.19 -4.32
C ASP A 208 21.41 -0.03 -3.17
N SER A 209 20.98 0.19 -1.92
CA SER A 209 21.81 -0.07 -0.73
C SER A 209 22.05 -1.56 -0.46
N VAL A 210 21.32 -2.45 -1.14
CA VAL A 210 21.48 -3.90 -1.07
C VAL A 210 22.71 -4.35 -1.87
N THR A 211 23.88 -4.03 -1.33
CA THR A 211 25.20 -4.35 -1.91
C THR A 211 25.70 -5.72 -1.46
N ALA A 212 26.70 -6.30 -2.15
CA ALA A 212 27.32 -7.56 -1.75
C ALA A 212 27.84 -7.55 -0.29
N ALA A 213 28.41 -6.44 0.16
CA ALA A 213 28.87 -6.29 1.55
C ALA A 213 27.71 -6.32 2.55
N ARG A 214 26.58 -5.68 2.18
CA ARG A 214 25.36 -5.70 3.00
C ARG A 214 24.75 -7.11 3.03
N ILE A 215 24.69 -7.79 1.88
CA ILE A 215 24.21 -9.19 1.77
C ILE A 215 25.07 -10.13 2.62
N ALA A 216 26.40 -9.97 2.62
CA ALA A 216 27.29 -10.77 3.45
C ALA A 216 27.03 -10.59 4.96
N LYS A 217 26.62 -9.38 5.38
CA LYS A 217 26.33 -9.04 6.77
C LYS A 217 24.92 -9.46 7.22
N ASP A 218 23.93 -9.17 6.39
CA ASP A 218 22.51 -9.19 6.76
C ASP A 218 21.69 -10.25 6.02
N GLY A 219 22.23 -10.84 4.95
CA GLY A 219 21.51 -11.75 4.07
C GLY A 219 20.93 -12.98 4.78
N GLY A 220 21.61 -13.52 5.79
CA GLY A 220 21.11 -14.70 6.53
C GLY A 220 19.77 -14.43 7.22
N TRP A 221 19.63 -13.29 7.93
CA TRP A 221 18.37 -12.98 8.61
C TRP A 221 17.30 -12.45 7.65
N TRP A 222 17.68 -11.85 6.53
CA TRP A 222 16.75 -11.52 5.44
C TRP A 222 16.11 -12.77 4.84
N VAL A 223 16.92 -13.78 4.52
CA VAL A 223 16.46 -15.04 3.95
C VAL A 223 15.57 -15.78 4.95
N ALA A 224 15.98 -15.87 6.21
CA ALA A 224 15.15 -16.49 7.24
C ALA A 224 13.82 -15.74 7.44
N GLY A 225 13.83 -14.40 7.44
CA GLY A 225 12.62 -13.60 7.59
C GLY A 225 11.66 -13.75 6.41
N ALA A 226 12.17 -13.73 5.18
CA ALA A 226 11.39 -13.98 3.98
C ALA A 226 10.82 -15.41 3.95
N ALA A 227 11.60 -16.42 4.34
CA ALA A 227 11.12 -17.81 4.45
C ALA A 227 9.90 -17.96 5.38
N ARG A 228 9.88 -17.20 6.48
CA ARG A 228 8.76 -17.21 7.40
C ARG A 228 7.52 -16.53 6.82
N GLN A 229 7.70 -15.42 6.11
CA GLN A 229 6.60 -14.75 5.41
C GLN A 229 6.06 -15.63 4.26
N ASP A 230 6.95 -16.28 3.49
CA ASP A 230 6.59 -17.25 2.46
C ASP A 230 5.78 -18.41 3.04
N ALA A 231 6.17 -18.97 4.20
CA ALA A 231 5.42 -20.05 4.84
C ALA A 231 3.96 -19.65 5.15
N LEU A 232 3.75 -18.44 5.67
CA LEU A 232 2.40 -17.90 5.88
C LEU A 232 1.70 -17.64 4.53
N GLY A 233 2.40 -17.03 3.57
CA GLY A 233 1.88 -16.73 2.24
C GLY A 233 1.42 -17.98 1.49
N ASP A 234 2.20 -19.06 1.53
CA ASP A 234 1.89 -20.35 0.94
C ASP A 234 0.65 -21.00 1.58
N CYS A 235 0.50 -20.90 2.90
CA CYS A 235 -0.70 -21.38 3.61
C CYS A 235 -1.96 -20.66 3.12
N ILE A 236 -1.89 -19.35 2.94
CA ILE A 236 -3.02 -18.50 2.57
C ILE A 236 -3.25 -18.46 1.05
N GLY A 237 -2.25 -18.81 0.24
CA GLY A 237 -2.30 -18.70 -1.21
C GLY A 237 -2.10 -17.27 -1.69
N THR A 238 -1.09 -16.56 -1.17
CA THR A 238 -0.75 -15.21 -1.62
C THR A 238 -0.12 -15.24 -3.01
N ALA A 239 -0.65 -14.46 -3.96
CA ALA A 239 0.04 -14.15 -5.20
C ALA A 239 0.87 -12.86 -5.01
N LEU A 240 2.18 -12.99 -5.15
CA LEU A 240 3.14 -11.93 -4.88
C LEU A 240 3.78 -11.42 -6.17
N ARG A 241 4.04 -10.11 -6.22
CA ARG A 241 4.81 -9.45 -7.28
C ARG A 241 6.26 -9.36 -6.85
N TYR A 242 7.22 -9.38 -7.78
CA TYR A 242 8.62 -9.11 -7.45
C TYR A 242 8.76 -7.80 -6.65
N GLY A 243 9.52 -7.82 -5.54
CA GLY A 243 9.76 -6.62 -4.72
C GLY A 243 8.99 -6.48 -3.41
N HIS A 244 8.38 -7.55 -2.89
CA HIS A 244 7.43 -7.52 -1.77
C HIS A 244 8.05 -7.66 -0.36
N TYR A 245 9.38 -7.68 -0.22
CA TYR A 245 10.02 -7.78 1.10
C TYR A 245 10.73 -6.51 1.53
N VAL A 246 10.38 -6.03 2.72
CA VAL A 246 11.07 -4.93 3.40
C VAL A 246 11.74 -5.46 4.66
N ALA A 247 13.06 -5.26 4.72
CA ALA A 247 13.87 -5.54 5.90
C ALA A 247 13.83 -4.35 6.87
N THR A 248 13.24 -4.55 8.05
CA THR A 248 13.03 -3.48 9.04
C THR A 248 14.30 -3.20 9.87
N PRO A 249 14.42 -2.00 10.48
CA PRO A 249 15.52 -1.66 11.39
C PRO A 249 15.68 -2.62 12.58
N GLU A 250 14.58 -3.19 13.07
CA GLU A 250 14.50 -4.12 14.20
C GLU A 250 14.89 -5.56 13.83
N LYS A 251 15.41 -5.77 12.62
CA LYS A 251 15.73 -7.09 12.04
C LYS A 251 14.51 -7.99 11.84
N GLY A 252 13.35 -7.39 11.53
CA GLY A 252 12.19 -8.10 11.00
C GLY A 252 12.14 -8.05 9.48
N VAL A 253 11.40 -8.98 8.86
CA VAL A 253 11.02 -8.88 7.45
C VAL A 253 9.51 -8.84 7.40
N VAL A 254 8.97 -7.83 6.70
CA VAL A 254 7.55 -7.67 6.43
C VAL A 254 7.31 -7.93 4.94
N MET A 255 6.19 -8.60 4.66
CA MET A 255 5.64 -8.73 3.32
C MET A 255 4.73 -7.54 3.01
N ILE A 256 4.83 -7.00 1.81
CA ILE A 256 4.12 -5.80 1.37
C ILE A 256 3.52 -6.03 0.00
N ASP A 257 2.44 -5.32 -0.32
CA ASP A 257 1.92 -5.22 -1.68
C ASP A 257 1.50 -6.60 -2.25
N ASN A 258 0.76 -7.37 -1.45
CA ASN A 258 0.10 -8.61 -1.88
C ASN A 258 -0.88 -8.29 -3.01
N ILE A 259 -0.78 -9.02 -4.11
CA ILE A 259 -1.65 -8.77 -5.27
C ILE A 259 -3.00 -9.43 -5.03
N GLU A 260 -2.95 -10.74 -4.77
CA GLU A 260 -4.13 -11.56 -4.60
C GLU A 260 -3.95 -12.56 -3.45
N LEU A 261 -5.06 -13.01 -2.86
CA LEU A 261 -5.10 -14.07 -1.86
C LEU A 261 -5.90 -15.27 -2.37
N PHE A 262 -5.70 -16.41 -1.72
CA PHE A 262 -6.43 -17.66 -1.99
C PHE A 262 -6.16 -18.31 -3.35
N HIS A 263 -4.98 -18.06 -3.91
CA HIS A 263 -4.35 -18.87 -4.97
C HIS A 263 -3.89 -20.21 -4.40
N LEU A 264 -4.86 -21.10 -4.23
CA LEU A 264 -4.72 -22.34 -3.48
C LEU A 264 -4.53 -23.57 -4.38
N ASP A 265 -4.47 -23.39 -5.71
CA ASP A 265 -4.31 -24.48 -6.65
C ASP A 265 -2.82 -24.83 -6.86
N GLU A 266 -2.51 -26.10 -7.10
CA GLU A 266 -1.11 -26.57 -7.26
C GLU A 266 -0.45 -26.04 -8.54
N THR A 267 -1.23 -25.55 -9.50
CA THR A 267 -0.76 -24.96 -10.76
C THR A 267 -0.50 -23.46 -10.65
N ASP A 268 -0.79 -22.85 -9.51
CA ASP A 268 -0.55 -21.42 -9.32
C ASP A 268 0.95 -21.12 -9.35
N VAL A 269 1.35 -20.32 -10.33
CA VAL A 269 2.74 -20.02 -10.63
C VAL A 269 3.28 -19.09 -9.54
N ARG A 270 4.36 -19.47 -8.85
CA ARG A 270 5.17 -18.50 -8.12
C ARG A 270 5.74 -17.51 -9.12
N ILE A 271 5.26 -16.28 -9.08
CA ILE A 271 5.58 -15.23 -10.06
C ILE A 271 6.97 -14.61 -9.81
N PHE A 272 7.72 -15.09 -8.81
CA PHE A 272 8.99 -14.48 -8.39
C PHE A 272 10.09 -15.49 -8.05
N GLU A 273 11.33 -15.03 -8.21
CA GLU A 273 12.55 -15.74 -7.84
C GLU A 273 12.68 -15.80 -6.30
N PRO A 274 12.91 -16.98 -5.69
CA PRO A 274 13.15 -17.10 -4.26
C PRO A 274 14.31 -16.22 -3.79
N ILE A 275 14.20 -15.66 -2.59
CA ILE A 275 15.21 -14.73 -2.05
C ILE A 275 16.63 -15.35 -2.00
N TYR A 276 16.73 -16.66 -1.75
CA TYR A 276 18.00 -17.39 -1.69
C TYR A 276 18.61 -17.66 -3.07
N GLU A 277 17.86 -17.47 -4.17
CA GLU A 277 18.40 -17.47 -5.53
C GLU A 277 18.80 -16.06 -5.97
N PHE A 278 17.96 -15.07 -5.62
CA PHE A 278 18.17 -13.66 -5.95
C PHE A 278 19.44 -13.06 -5.31
N LEU A 279 19.59 -13.19 -3.99
CA LEU A 279 20.67 -12.53 -3.26
C LEU A 279 22.08 -13.01 -3.70
N PRO A 280 22.33 -14.32 -3.91
CA PRO A 280 23.62 -14.77 -4.42
C PRO A 280 23.93 -14.24 -5.82
N ARG A 281 22.94 -14.20 -6.72
CA ARG A 281 23.10 -13.62 -8.07
C ARG A 281 23.45 -12.14 -8.01
N LYS A 282 22.78 -11.38 -7.12
CA LYS A 282 23.05 -9.95 -6.91
C LYS A 282 24.43 -9.70 -6.28
N ALA A 283 24.85 -10.54 -5.33
CA ALA A 283 26.14 -10.38 -4.64
C ALA A 283 27.34 -10.79 -5.51
N HIS A 284 27.17 -11.84 -6.32
CA HIS A 284 28.23 -12.46 -7.12
C HIS A 284 27.73 -12.73 -8.55
N PRO A 285 27.54 -11.69 -9.39
CA PRO A 285 27.05 -11.85 -10.76
C PRO A 285 28.02 -12.67 -11.62
N ASP A 286 29.33 -12.44 -11.46
CA ASP A 286 30.38 -13.01 -12.32
C ASP A 286 31.20 -14.13 -11.66
N ASP A 287 30.95 -14.46 -10.38
CA ASP A 287 31.68 -15.51 -9.64
C ASP A 287 30.75 -16.68 -9.30
N GLY A 288 30.73 -17.68 -10.19
CA GLY A 288 29.86 -18.84 -10.05
C GLY A 288 30.11 -19.66 -8.79
N ARG A 289 31.37 -19.81 -8.37
CA ARG A 289 31.73 -20.61 -7.20
C ARG A 289 31.27 -19.94 -5.91
N ARG A 290 31.51 -18.63 -5.76
CA ARG A 290 31.03 -17.88 -4.59
C ARG A 290 29.51 -17.79 -4.56
N ARG A 291 28.88 -17.67 -5.73
CA ARG A 291 27.42 -17.66 -5.86
C ARG A 291 26.81 -18.98 -5.37
N GLU A 292 27.34 -20.12 -5.80
CA GLU A 292 26.88 -21.45 -5.36
C GLU A 292 27.05 -21.66 -3.85
N GLN A 293 28.22 -21.31 -3.30
CA GLN A 293 28.46 -21.41 -1.86
C GLN A 293 27.51 -20.52 -1.02
N LEU A 294 27.22 -19.31 -1.50
CA LEU A 294 26.29 -18.40 -0.84
C LEU A 294 24.85 -18.90 -0.95
N HIS A 295 24.47 -19.42 -2.12
CA HIS A 295 23.19 -20.03 -2.40
C HIS A 295 22.91 -21.19 -1.45
N ASP A 296 23.79 -22.20 -1.39
CA ASP A 296 23.54 -23.41 -0.60
C ASP A 296 23.34 -23.12 0.89
N ARG A 297 24.15 -22.18 1.41
CA ARG A 297 23.99 -21.70 2.79
C ARG A 297 22.64 -21.01 3.01
N MET A 298 22.27 -20.09 2.11
CA MET A 298 21.01 -19.36 2.22
C MET A 298 19.80 -20.28 2.03
N GLN A 299 19.88 -21.26 1.14
CA GLN A 299 18.84 -22.26 0.97
C GLN A 299 18.64 -23.07 2.26
N ALA A 300 19.72 -23.52 2.90
CA ALA A 300 19.62 -24.22 4.18
C ALA A 300 18.97 -23.36 5.28
N ASP A 301 19.35 -22.08 5.37
CA ASP A 301 18.75 -21.12 6.30
C ASP A 301 17.26 -20.90 6.01
N TYR A 302 16.90 -20.77 4.72
CA TYR A 302 15.52 -20.62 4.25
C TYR A 302 14.68 -21.82 4.63
N GLU A 303 15.08 -23.03 4.23
CA GLU A 303 14.31 -24.24 4.45
C GLU A 303 14.11 -24.53 5.94
N LYS A 304 15.13 -24.25 6.77
CA LYS A 304 15.00 -24.36 8.21
C LYS A 304 13.96 -23.37 8.74
N ALA A 305 14.10 -22.08 8.43
CA ALA A 305 13.19 -21.05 8.91
C ALA A 305 11.74 -21.25 8.43
N TYR A 306 11.57 -21.74 7.19
CA TYR A 306 10.27 -22.10 6.62
C TYR A 306 9.62 -23.24 7.43
N ARG A 307 10.35 -24.33 7.70
CA ARG A 307 9.82 -25.46 8.47
C ARG A 307 9.45 -25.05 9.89
N ASP A 308 10.33 -24.32 10.57
CA ASP A 308 10.10 -23.81 11.92
C ASP A 308 8.82 -22.93 11.95
N GLN A 309 8.61 -22.10 10.92
CA GLN A 309 7.41 -21.28 10.82
C GLN A 309 6.14 -22.09 10.54
N MET A 310 6.21 -23.12 9.69
CA MET A 310 5.08 -24.01 9.44
C MET A 310 4.64 -24.73 10.72
N GLU A 311 5.57 -25.05 11.62
CA GLU A 311 5.25 -25.59 12.95
C GLU A 311 4.53 -24.54 13.80
N ALA A 312 5.05 -23.31 13.89
CA ALA A 312 4.40 -22.22 14.60
C ALA A 312 2.97 -21.91 14.07
N ILE A 313 2.77 -21.92 12.75
CA ILE A 313 1.45 -21.73 12.13
C ILE A 313 0.48 -22.84 12.53
N ARG A 314 0.94 -24.09 12.64
CA ARG A 314 0.09 -25.21 13.09
C ARG A 314 -0.29 -25.10 14.55
N GLU A 315 0.64 -24.65 15.40
CA GLU A 315 0.39 -24.42 16.83
C GLU A 315 -0.65 -23.31 17.03
N GLU A 316 -0.52 -22.21 16.29
CA GLU A 316 -1.41 -21.04 16.37
C GLU A 316 -2.65 -21.15 15.45
N TRP A 317 -2.86 -22.30 14.80
CA TRP A 317 -3.97 -22.51 13.87
C TRP A 317 -5.36 -22.16 14.46
N PRO A 318 -5.69 -22.46 15.73
CA PRO A 318 -6.98 -22.07 16.30
C PRO A 318 -7.25 -20.56 16.28
N GLU A 319 -6.22 -19.73 16.44
CA GLU A 319 -6.34 -18.26 16.36
C GLU A 319 -6.47 -17.81 14.90
N VAL A 320 -5.68 -18.40 13.99
CA VAL A 320 -5.79 -18.15 12.55
C VAL A 320 -7.17 -18.51 12.01
N GLU A 321 -7.69 -19.70 12.35
CA GLU A 321 -9.02 -20.17 11.94
C GLU A 321 -10.12 -19.25 12.47
N ARG A 322 -10.02 -18.82 13.74
CA ARG A 322 -10.97 -17.85 14.33
C ARG A 322 -10.96 -16.53 13.59
N TYR A 323 -9.77 -15.98 13.31
CA TYR A 323 -9.63 -14.74 12.56
C TYR A 323 -10.25 -14.85 11.15
N LEU A 324 -9.98 -15.94 10.42
CA LEU A 324 -10.58 -16.16 9.10
C LEU A 324 -12.11 -16.28 9.17
N ILE A 325 -12.66 -16.92 10.21
CA ILE A 325 -14.11 -17.00 10.45
C ILE A 325 -14.71 -15.62 10.72
N GLU A 326 -14.05 -14.78 11.52
CA GLU A 326 -14.47 -13.39 11.76
C GLU A 326 -14.47 -12.58 10.45
N MET A 327 -13.51 -12.86 9.56
CA MET A 327 -13.39 -12.26 8.24
C MET A 327 -14.27 -12.93 7.15
N ARG A 328 -15.13 -13.89 7.49
CA ARG A 328 -15.92 -14.70 6.52
C ARG A 328 -16.60 -13.88 5.42
N ARG A 329 -17.25 -12.78 5.79
CA ARG A 329 -17.95 -11.91 4.83
C ARG A 329 -16.97 -11.25 3.87
N ASN A 330 -15.89 -10.70 4.39
CA ASN A 330 -14.85 -10.05 3.61
C ASN A 330 -14.18 -11.04 2.65
N ILE A 331 -13.86 -12.24 3.14
CA ILE A 331 -13.25 -13.29 2.34
C ILE A 331 -14.16 -13.71 1.18
N SER A 332 -15.45 -13.97 1.44
CA SER A 332 -16.40 -14.32 0.37
C SER A 332 -16.65 -13.18 -0.61
N THR A 333 -16.68 -11.93 -0.16
CA THR A 333 -16.76 -10.76 -1.05
C THR A 333 -15.51 -10.63 -1.91
N TYR A 334 -14.33 -10.86 -1.32
CA TYR A 334 -13.05 -10.73 -1.99
C TYR A 334 -12.82 -11.80 -3.05
N SER A 335 -13.00 -13.08 -2.69
CA SER A 335 -12.71 -14.21 -3.59
C SER A 335 -13.85 -14.52 -4.56
N GLY A 336 -15.08 -14.09 -4.25
CA GLY A 336 -16.28 -14.54 -4.96
C GLY A 336 -16.64 -16.01 -4.69
N GLU A 337 -15.96 -16.67 -3.76
CA GLU A 337 -16.12 -18.08 -3.44
C GLU A 337 -16.80 -18.34 -2.08
N VAL A 338 -17.31 -19.57 -1.90
CA VAL A 338 -17.89 -20.01 -0.63
C VAL A 338 -16.79 -20.14 0.42
N PHE A 339 -16.89 -19.39 1.51
CA PHE A 339 -15.88 -19.35 2.58
C PHE A 339 -15.44 -20.74 3.07
N ASP A 340 -16.37 -21.68 3.26
CA ASP A 340 -16.06 -23.00 3.81
C ASP A 340 -15.13 -23.81 2.87
N GLN A 341 -15.20 -23.56 1.55
CA GLN A 341 -14.29 -24.17 0.57
C GLN A 341 -12.89 -23.57 0.65
N ILE A 342 -12.79 -22.24 0.80
CA ILE A 342 -11.51 -21.53 0.97
C ILE A 342 -10.83 -21.99 2.25
N LEU A 343 -11.55 -21.97 3.38
CA LEU A 343 -11.01 -22.39 4.67
C LEU A 343 -10.52 -23.84 4.63
N SER A 344 -11.27 -24.73 3.98
CA SER A 344 -10.86 -26.13 3.77
C SER A 344 -9.55 -26.24 2.98
N ARG A 345 -9.39 -25.47 1.89
CA ARG A 345 -8.18 -25.44 1.07
C ARG A 345 -6.97 -24.88 1.85
N VAL A 346 -7.14 -23.77 2.59
CA VAL A 346 -6.10 -23.22 3.46
C VAL A 346 -5.68 -24.26 4.51
N LYS A 347 -6.65 -24.91 5.17
CA LYS A 347 -6.39 -25.94 6.17
C LYS A 347 -5.65 -27.15 5.61
N ALA A 348 -5.94 -27.54 4.37
CA ALA A 348 -5.25 -28.63 3.68
C ALA A 348 -3.76 -28.30 3.41
N ARG A 349 -3.40 -27.02 3.18
CA ARG A 349 -2.00 -26.59 3.06
C ARG A 349 -1.26 -26.58 4.39
N VAL A 350 -1.94 -26.24 5.47
CA VAL A 350 -1.35 -26.24 6.84
C VAL A 350 -1.15 -27.68 7.34
N PHE A 351 -2.13 -28.55 7.10
CA PHE A 351 -2.15 -29.96 7.51
C PHE A 351 -2.23 -30.89 6.29
N PRO A 352 -1.15 -31.03 5.51
CA PRO A 352 -1.15 -31.92 4.35
C PRO A 352 -1.40 -33.37 4.80
N LYS A 353 -2.25 -34.08 4.06
CA LYS A 353 -2.47 -35.51 4.29
C LYS A 353 -1.15 -36.24 4.04
N ARG A 354 -0.70 -37.02 5.03
CA ARG A 354 0.50 -37.86 4.93
C ARG A 354 0.33 -39.00 3.94
#